data_AF-A0A1G9X5Z3-F1
#
_entry.id   AF-A0A1G9X5Z3-F1
#
_cell.length_a   1.000
_cell.length_b   1.000
_cell.length_c   1.000
_cell.angle_alpha   90.00
_cell.angle_beta   90.00
_cell.angle_gamma   90.00
#
_symmetry.space_group_name_H-M   'P 1'
#
loop_
_entity.id
_entity.type
_entity.pdbx_description
1 polymer ?
#
loop_
_entity_poly.entity_id
_entity_poly.type
_entity_poly.pdbx_seq_one_letter_code
_entity_poly.pdbx_strand_id
1 'polypeptide(L)' 'MIGFDAIFTSFSAAFHYQSIAIILGGVLLGYIVGVIPGLNRSVAIAIAIPLTFYMSAYAAIAFLIGLSKG' A
#
# COMPACT_ATOMS: atom_id res chain seq x y z
N MET A 1 6.60 -25.32 -4.16
CA MET A 1 6.27 -24.75 -5.47
C MET A 1 5.05 -23.87 -5.24
N ILE A 2 5.06 -22.59 -5.64
CA ILE A 2 3.87 -21.75 -5.49
C ILE A 2 2.86 -22.27 -6.52
N GLY A 3 1.83 -23.00 -6.08
CA GLY A 3 0.80 -23.49 -6.97
C GLY A 3 -0.16 -22.37 -7.38
N PHE A 4 -0.99 -22.64 -8.40
CA PHE A 4 -2.00 -21.70 -8.86
C PHE A 4 -3.03 -21.34 -7.76
N ASP A 5 -3.16 -22.17 -6.72
CA ASP A 5 -3.99 -21.95 -5.53
C ASP A 5 -3.61 -20.67 -4.75
N ALA A 6 -2.33 -20.33 -4.71
CA ALA A 6 -1.85 -19.12 -4.02
C ALA A 6 -2.36 -17.83 -4.67
N ILE A 7 -2.55 -17.84 -6.00
CA ILE A 7 -3.08 -16.70 -6.77
C ILE A 7 -4.54 -16.48 -6.40
N PHE A 8 -5.36 -17.52 -6.42
CA PHE A 8 -6.78 -17.44 -6.05
C PHE A 8 -6.96 -17.02 -4.60
N THR A 9 -6.15 -17.54 -3.69
CA THR A 9 -6.20 -17.20 -2.26
C THR A 9 -5.83 -15.72 -2.03
N SER A 10 -4.76 -15.24 -2.67
CA SER A 10 -4.32 -13.84 -2.54
C SER A 10 -5.28 -12.86 -3.22
N PHE A 11 -5.90 -13.27 -4.32
CA PHE A 11 -6.94 -12.49 -4.99
C PHE A 11 -8.16 -12.30 -4.08
N SER A 12 -8.63 -13.37 -3.43
CA SER A 12 -9.70 -13.25 -2.44
C SER A 12 -9.29 -12.37 -1.25
N ALA A 13 -8.04 -12.45 -0.79
CA ALA A 13 -7.54 -11.64 0.31
C ALA A 13 -7.51 -10.14 -0.01
N ALA A 14 -7.40 -9.74 -1.28
CA ALA A 14 -7.45 -8.34 -1.69
C ALA A 14 -8.80 -7.67 -1.38
N PHE A 15 -9.89 -8.43 -1.38
CA PHE A 15 -11.24 -7.94 -1.05
C PHE A 15 -11.55 -7.99 0.44
N HIS A 16 -10.62 -8.44 1.28
CA HIS A 16 -10.82 -8.46 2.72
C HIS A 16 -10.85 -7.04 3.29
N TYR A 17 -11.73 -6.79 4.26
CA TYR A 17 -11.94 -5.44 4.81
C TYR A 17 -10.65 -4.78 5.32
N GLN A 18 -9.79 -5.58 5.97
CA GLN A 18 -8.49 -5.11 6.48
C GLN A 18 -7.59 -4.60 5.34
N SER A 19 -7.56 -5.30 4.21
CA SER A 19 -6.76 -4.95 3.04
C SER A 19 -7.23 -3.63 2.44
N ILE A 20 -8.55 -3.48 2.30
CA ILE A 20 -9.18 -2.26 1.83
C ILE A 20 -8.87 -1.09 2.76
N ALA A 21 -8.99 -1.27 4.09
CA ALA A 21 -8.69 -0.23 5.07
C ALA A 21 -7.23 0.25 5.00
N ILE A 22 -6.28 -0.67 4.82
CA ILE A 22 -4.85 -0.35 4.69
C ILE A 22 -4.59 0.38 3.37
N ILE A 23 -5.18 -0.06 2.26
CA ILE A 23 -5.08 0.61 0.96
C ILE A 23 -5.66 2.02 1.04
N LEU A 24 -6.84 2.19 1.66
CA LEU A 24 -7.46 3.50 1.88
C LEU A 24 -6.55 4.42 2.71
N GLY A 25 -5.94 3.91 3.78
CA GLY A 25 -4.95 4.66 4.55
C GLY A 25 -3.77 5.12 3.69
N GLY A 26 -3.26 4.24 2.82
CA GLY A 26 -2.25 4.58 1.83
C GLY A 26 -2.69 5.69 0.87
N VAL A 27 -3.88 5.54 0.26
CA VAL A 27 -4.45 6.53 -0.68
C VAL A 27 -4.65 7.89 -0.01
N LEU A 28 -5.18 7.93 1.21
CA LEU A 28 -5.38 9.17 1.95
C LEU A 28 -4.05 9.90 2.21
N LEU A 29 -3.02 9.16 2.62
CA LEU A 29 -1.69 9.73 2.81
C LEU A 29 -1.08 10.18 1.47
N GLY A 30 -1.32 9.42 0.39
CA GLY A 30 -0.93 9.75 -0.98
C GLY A 30 -1.49 11.11 -1.41
N TYR A 31 -2.78 11.34 -1.17
CA TYR A 31 -3.44 12.61 -1.47
C TYR A 31 -2.87 13.77 -0.66
N ILE A 32 -2.66 13.56 0.65
CA ILE A 32 -2.06 14.59 1.52
C ILE A 32 -0.70 15.00 0.98
N VAL A 33 0.13 14.01 0.63
CA VAL A 33 1.45 14.23 0.03
C VAL A 33 1.34 14.88 -1.35
N GLY A 34 0.40 14.47 -2.19
CA GLY A 34 0.21 14.97 -3.54
C GLY A 34 -0.15 16.45 -3.62
N VAL A 35 -0.74 17.02 -2.56
CA VAL A 35 -1.04 18.46 -2.46
C VAL A 35 0.19 19.28 -2.07
N ILE A 36 1.25 18.66 -1.56
CA ILE A 36 2.48 19.36 -1.13
C ILE A 36 3.31 19.74 -2.36
N PRO A 37 3.51 21.05 -2.65
CA PRO A 37 4.28 21.49 -3.80
C PRO A 37 5.75 21.06 -3.66
N GLY A 38 6.29 20.47 -4.73
CA GLY A 38 7.67 19.97 -4.76
C GLY A 38 7.84 18.54 -4.25
N LEU A 39 6.80 17.89 -3.73
CA LEU A 39 6.85 16.49 -3.30
C LEU A 39 6.29 15.57 -4.38
N ASN A 40 7.18 14.89 -5.11
CA ASN A 40 6.77 13.91 -6.12
C ASN A 40 6.43 12.55 -5.47
N ARG A 41 5.71 11.69 -6.21
CA ARG A 41 5.31 10.35 -5.72
C ARG A 41 6.49 9.46 -5.30
N SER A 42 7.65 9.60 -5.96
CA SER A 42 8.85 8.81 -5.62
C SER A 42 9.38 9.17 -4.23
N VAL A 43 9.43 10.47 -3.92
CA VAL A 43 9.85 10.97 -2.60
C VAL A 43 8.83 10.59 -1.52
N ALA A 44 7.52 10.62 -1.83
CA ALA A 44 6.46 10.14 -0.95
C ALA A 44 6.68 8.68 -0.51
N ILE A 45 6.97 7.80 -1.48
CA ILE A 45 7.26 6.39 -1.24
C ILE A 45 8.54 6.26 -0.41
N ALA A 46 9.60 7.00 -0.74
CA ALA A 46 10.85 6.95 0.02
C ALA A 46 10.66 7.30 1.51
N ILE A 47 9.82 8.31 1.81
CA ILE A 47 9.46 8.69 3.18
C ILE A 47 8.61 7.62 3.87
N ALA A 48 7.76 6.91 3.12
CA ALA A 48 6.89 5.88 3.64
C ALA A 48 7.58 4.53 3.89
N ILE A 49 8.69 4.21 3.20
CA ILE A 49 9.40 2.93 3.37
C ILE A 49 9.77 2.65 4.84
N PRO A 50 10.35 3.58 5.62
CA PRO A 50 10.65 3.35 7.03
C PRO A 50 9.43 2.97 7.87
N LEU A 51 8.24 3.51 7.55
CA LEU A 51 7.00 3.16 8.24
C LEU A 51 6.60 1.71 7.97
N THR A 52 6.92 1.20 6.78
CA THR A 52 6.59 -0.19 6.41
C THR A 52 7.43 -1.25 7.12
N PHE A 53 8.55 -0.89 7.74
CA PHE A 53 9.39 -1.85 8.50
C PHE A 53 8.70 -2.38 9.77
N TYR A 54 7.69 -1.68 10.26
CA TYR A 54 6.88 -2.10 11.41
C TYR A 54 5.59 -2.83 11.00
N MET A 55 5.36 -3.02 9.69
CA MET A 55 4.17 -3.64 9.13
C MET A 55 4.48 -5.06 8.67
N SER A 56 3.45 -5.91 8.59
CA SER A 56 3.60 -7.18 7.89
C SER A 56 3.88 -6.93 6.40
N ALA A 57 4.59 -7.84 5.74
CA ALA A 57 4.89 -7.72 4.30
C ALA A 57 3.63 -7.46 3.46
N TYR A 58 2.53 -8.13 3.81
CA TYR A 58 1.22 -7.93 3.18
C TYR A 58 0.71 -6.49 3.34
N ALA A 59 0.67 -6.00 4.58
CA ALA A 59 0.16 -4.67 4.90
C ALA A 59 1.05 -3.56 4.30
N ALA A 60 2.37 -3.74 4.33
CA ALA A 60 3.34 -2.85 3.71
C ALA A 60 3.08 -2.68 2.20
N ILE A 61 2.95 -3.79 1.47
CA ILE A 61 2.69 -3.76 0.02
C ILE A 61 1.34 -3.11 -0.27
N ALA A 62 0.29 -3.49 0.46
CA ALA A 62 -1.05 -2.90 0.28
C ALA A 62 -1.05 -1.38 0.53
N PHE A 63 -0.35 -0.93 1.57
CA PHE A 63 -0.22 0.48 1.92
C PHE A 63 0.56 1.27 0.86
N LEU A 64 1.71 0.77 0.40
CA LEU A 64 2.53 1.44 -0.62
C LEU A 64 1.82 1.49 -1.98
N ILE A 65 1.04 0.47 -2.33
CA ILE A 65 0.19 0.50 -3.53
C ILE A 65 -0.82 1.64 -3.41
N GLY A 66 -1.53 1.75 -2.28
CA GLY A 66 -2.47 2.85 -2.03
C GLY A 66 -1.79 4.21 -2.11
N LEU A 67 -0.65 4.38 -1.43
CA LEU A 67 0.15 5.60 -1.41
C LEU A 67 0.58 6.05 -2.81
N SER A 68 0.96 5.10 -3.68
CA SER A 68 1.40 5.40 -5.04
C SER A 68 0.27 5.86 -5.98
N LYS A 69 -0.99 5.64 -5.58
CA LYS A 69 -2.19 5.92 -6.39
C LYS A 69 -3.03 7.09 -5.86
N GLY A 70 -2.84 7.47 -4.59
CA GLY A 70 -3.34 8.73 -4.04
C GLY A 70 -2.63 9.95 -4.61
#